data_AF-A0A0L0T8B3-F1
#
_entry.id   AF-A0A0L0T8B3-F1
#
_cell.length_a   1.000
_cell.length_b   1.000
_cell.length_c   1.000
_cell.angle_alpha   90.00
_cell.angle_beta   90.00
_cell.angle_gamma   90.00
#
_symmetry.space_group_name_H-M   'P 1'
#
loop_
_entity.id
_entity.type
_entity.pdbx_description
1 polymer ?
#
loop_
_entity_poly.entity_id
_entity_poly.type
_entity_poly.pdbx_seq_one_letter_code
_entity_poly.pdbx_strand_id
1 'polypeptide(L)'
;MTQEVFADLLDDVLHQPHRAHLLPGFEPVREALRAVPHVLGACVSGAGPTVLILAVDGVDSKAVEKVVCGVYEALPHPERPGEKVGCPVF
;
A
#
# COMPACT_ATOMS: atom_id res chain seq x y z
N MET A 1 24.10 -5.93 -1.16
CA MET A 1 22.68 -6.35 -1.20
C MET A 1 21.97 -5.35 -2.08
N THR A 2 21.41 -5.77 -3.23
CA THR A 2 20.75 -4.88 -4.19
C THR A 2 19.33 -4.54 -3.70
N GLN A 3 18.78 -3.40 -4.12
CA GLN A 3 17.43 -2.94 -3.73
C GLN A 3 16.33 -3.95 -4.07
N GLU A 4 16.53 -4.72 -5.14
CA GLU A 4 15.62 -5.77 -5.61
C GLU A 4 15.36 -6.86 -4.55
N VAL A 5 16.37 -7.23 -3.74
CA VAL A 5 16.21 -8.26 -2.69
C VAL A 5 15.23 -7.82 -1.61
N PHE A 6 15.12 -6.51 -1.35
CA PHE A 6 14.18 -5.99 -0.35
C PHE A 6 12.73 -6.03 -0.84
N ALA A 7 12.49 -5.92 -2.15
CA ALA A 7 11.14 -6.07 -2.69
C ALA A 7 10.62 -7.49 -2.45
N ASP A 8 11.46 -8.50 -2.66
CA ASP A 8 11.12 -9.91 -2.41
C ASP A 8 10.88 -10.19 -0.91
N LEU A 9 11.63 -9.53 -0.01
CA LEU A 9 11.43 -9.65 1.44
C LEU A 9 10.09 -9.08 1.91
N LEU A 10 9.49 -8.18 1.15
CA LEU A 10 8.19 -7.57 1.46
C LEU A 10 7.00 -8.34 0.87
N ASP A 11 7.26 -9.39 0.09
CA ASP A 11 6.23 -10.28 -0.45
C ASP A 11 6.02 -11.48 0.47
N ASP A 12 5.18 -11.32 1.49
CA ASP A 12 4.84 -12.40 2.42
C ASP A 12 3.97 -13.44 1.71
N VAL A 13 4.60 -14.53 1.24
CA VAL A 13 3.92 -15.63 0.55
C VAL A 13 3.03 -16.50 1.44
N LEU A 14 3.11 -16.34 2.78
CA LEU A 14 2.40 -17.20 3.72
C LEU A 14 1.09 -16.57 4.19
N HIS A 15 1.12 -15.40 4.82
CA HIS A 15 -0.08 -14.86 5.48
C HIS A 15 -0.83 -13.88 4.60
N GLN A 16 -0.11 -13.09 3.81
CA GLN A 16 -0.69 -12.03 2.99
C GLN A 16 -1.68 -12.54 1.93
N PRO A 17 -1.44 -13.65 1.19
CA PRO A 17 -2.40 -14.15 0.19
C PRO A 17 -3.74 -14.54 0.81
N HIS A 18 -3.72 -15.02 2.06
CA HIS A 18 -4.92 -15.40 2.79
C HIS A 18 -5.65 -14.23 3.44
N ARG A 19 -5.01 -13.07 3.61
CA ARG A 19 -5.55 -11.94 4.41
C ARG A 19 -5.72 -10.65 3.63
N ALA A 20 -5.06 -10.48 2.49
CA ALA A 20 -5.12 -9.27 1.68
C ALA A 20 -6.55 -8.91 1.25
N HIS A 21 -7.41 -9.92 1.04
CA HIS A 21 -8.83 -9.71 0.74
C HIS A 21 -9.63 -9.03 1.86
N LEU A 22 -9.13 -9.07 3.10
CA LEU A 22 -9.71 -8.38 4.27
C LEU A 22 -9.24 -6.93 4.39
N LEU A 23 -8.32 -6.49 3.53
CA LEU A 23 -7.69 -5.17 3.56
C LEU A 23 -8.06 -4.40 2.29
N PRO A 24 -9.22 -3.71 2.27
CA PRO A 24 -9.63 -2.93 1.11
C PRO A 24 -8.53 -1.95 0.67
N GLY A 25 -8.22 -1.96 -0.63
CA GLY A 25 -7.22 -1.06 -1.20
C GLY A 25 -5.78 -1.52 -1.07
N PHE A 26 -5.46 -2.52 -0.26
CA PHE A 26 -4.07 -2.94 -0.03
C PHE A 26 -3.37 -3.39 -1.32
N GLU A 27 -3.96 -4.33 -2.07
CA GLU A 27 -3.38 -4.81 -3.34
C GLU A 27 -3.24 -3.69 -4.39
N PRO A 28 -4.26 -2.84 -4.62
CA PRO A 28 -4.10 -1.66 -5.46
C PRO A 28 -3.00 -0.69 -5.02
N VAL A 29 -2.83 -0.45 -3.71
CA VAL A 29 -1.72 0.38 -3.18
C VAL A 29 -0.39 -0.28 -3.50
N ARG A 30 -0.24 -1.57 -3.20
CA ARG A 30 1.00 -2.33 -3.45
C ARG A 30 1.41 -2.27 -4.92
N GLU A 31 0.46 -2.42 -5.83
CA GLU A 31 0.70 -2.34 -7.26
C GLU A 31 1.05 -0.92 -7.72
N ALA A 32 0.30 0.09 -7.28
CA ALA A 32 0.54 1.48 -7.68
C ALA A 32 1.91 2.00 -7.21
N LEU A 33 2.38 1.54 -6.05
CA LEU A 33 3.69 1.93 -5.50
C LEU A 33 4.88 1.38 -6.28
N ARG A 34 4.71 0.32 -7.10
CA ARG A 34 5.80 -0.20 -7.96
C ARG A 34 6.32 0.83 -8.96
N ALA A 35 5.49 1.81 -9.32
CA ALA A 35 5.85 2.89 -10.23
C ALA A 35 6.50 4.10 -9.54
N VAL A 36 6.59 4.12 -8.21
CA VAL A 36 7.12 5.25 -7.45
C VAL A 36 8.63 5.07 -7.22
N PRO A 37 9.48 5.99 -7.72
CA PRO A 37 10.92 5.91 -7.50
C PRO A 37 11.27 5.84 -6.02
N HIS A 38 12.33 5.09 -5.70
CA HIS A 38 12.85 4.91 -4.34
C HIS A 38 11.92 4.18 -3.35
N VAL A 39 10.74 3.75 -3.77
CA VAL A 39 9.92 2.81 -2.99
C VAL A 39 10.39 1.38 -3.24
N LEU A 40 10.62 0.63 -2.17
CA LEU A 40 11.03 -0.77 -2.22
C LEU A 40 9.82 -1.72 -2.23
N GLY A 41 8.74 -1.32 -1.58
CA GLY A 41 7.50 -2.09 -1.53
C GLY A 41 6.60 -1.70 -0.36
N ALA A 42 5.49 -2.42 -0.24
CA ALA A 42 4.53 -2.23 0.84
C ALA A 42 4.07 -3.58 1.40
N CYS A 43 3.94 -3.65 2.72
CA CYS A 43 3.45 -4.83 3.43
C CYS A 43 2.44 -4.43 4.51
N VAL A 44 1.69 -5.42 5.00
CA VAL A 44 0.77 -5.20 6.12
C VAL A 44 1.58 -5.08 7.41
N SER A 45 1.35 -4.01 8.17
CA SER A 45 1.96 -3.86 9.49
C SER A 45 1.19 -4.68 10.53
N GLY A 46 1.80 -5.76 11.02
CA GLY A 46 1.22 -6.65 12.02
C GLY A 46 -0.08 -7.32 11.53
N ALA A 47 -1.18 -7.12 12.27
CA ALA A 47 -2.49 -7.64 11.87
C ALA A 47 -3.22 -6.76 10.84
N GLY A 48 -2.72 -5.57 10.50
CA GLY A 48 -3.47 -4.60 9.70
C GLY A 48 -4.57 -3.86 10.50
N PRO A 49 -5.28 -2.88 9.90
CA PRO A 49 -5.24 -2.51 8.48
C PRO A 49 -4.09 -1.60 8.07
N THR A 50 -3.23 -1.20 9.01
CA THR A 50 -2.06 -0.34 8.74
C THR A 50 -1.14 -0.95 7.69
N VAL A 51 -0.74 -0.15 6.71
CA VAL A 51 0.21 -0.51 5.65
C VAL A 51 1.55 0.16 5.94
N LEU A 52 2.62 -0.62 5.93
CA LEU A 52 3.99 -0.13 5.98
C LEU A 52 4.53 0.00 4.56
N ILE A 53 5.06 1.16 4.21
CA ILE A 53 5.75 1.41 2.94
C ILE A 53 7.23 1.60 3.24
N LEU A 54 8.08 0.76 2.67
CA LEU A 54 9.53 0.91 2.79
C LEU A 54 10.07 1.64 1.56
N ALA A 55 10.91 2.64 1.82
CA ALA A 55 11.57 3.44 0.82
C ALA A 55 13.01 3.72 1.23
N VAL A 56 13.84 4.10 0.26
CA VAL A 56 15.22 4.53 0.49
C VAL A 56 15.33 6.05 0.44
N ASP A 57 16.51 6.56 0.80
CA ASP A 57 16.85 7.97 0.68
C ASP A 57 16.56 8.51 -0.73
N GLY A 58 16.02 9.73 -0.79
CA GLY A 58 15.62 10.38 -2.04
C GLY A 58 14.16 10.14 -2.45
N VAL A 59 13.38 9.38 -1.69
CA VAL A 59 11.95 9.22 -1.93
C VAL A 59 11.20 10.55 -1.79
N ASP A 60 10.31 10.82 -2.75
CA ASP A 60 9.34 11.91 -2.63
C ASP A 60 8.13 11.43 -1.83
N SER A 61 8.09 11.77 -0.53
CA SER A 61 7.00 11.37 0.36
C SER A 61 5.64 11.91 -0.08
N LYS A 62 5.58 13.06 -0.77
CA LYS A 62 4.32 13.62 -1.29
C LYS A 62 3.83 12.85 -2.51
N ALA A 63 4.74 12.36 -3.34
CA ALA A 63 4.38 11.47 -4.44
C ALA A 63 3.79 10.14 -3.91
N VAL A 64 4.41 9.57 -2.88
CA VAL A 64 3.89 8.38 -2.19
C VAL A 64 2.50 8.64 -1.61
N GLU A 65 2.34 9.72 -0.84
CA GLU A 65 1.06 10.14 -0.26
C GLU A 65 -0.02 10.29 -1.34
N LYS A 66 0.28 10.99 -2.43
CA LYS A 66 -0.66 11.20 -3.54
C LYS A 66 -1.11 9.89 -4.18
N VAL A 67 -0.20 8.94 -4.39
CA VAL A 67 -0.54 7.62 -4.94
C VAL A 67 -1.44 6.86 -3.99
N VAL A 68 -1.09 6.82 -2.70
CA VAL A 68 -1.87 6.10 -1.68
C VAL A 68 -3.27 6.72 -1.51
N CYS A 69 -3.35 8.04 -1.34
CA CYS A 69 -4.63 8.75 -1.26
C CYS A 69 -5.49 8.52 -2.50
N GLY A 70 -4.90 8.61 -3.70
CA GLY A 70 -5.63 8.40 -4.96
C GLY A 70 -6.27 7.01 -5.05
N VAL A 71 -5.58 5.98 -4.53
CA VAL A 71 -6.16 4.63 -4.44
C VAL A 71 -7.35 4.60 -3.48
N TYR A 72 -7.19 5.09 -2.24
CA TYR A 72 -8.26 5.04 -1.25
C TYR A 72 -9.47 5.92 -1.61
N GLU A 73 -9.25 7.09 -2.21
CA GLU A 73 -10.31 7.95 -2.73
C GLU A 73 -11.12 7.30 -3.86
N ALA A 74 -10.54 6.36 -4.61
CA ALA A 74 -11.25 5.64 -5.66
C ALA A 74 -12.09 4.48 -5.12
N LEU A 75 -11.84 4.00 -3.90
CA LEU A 75 -12.52 2.83 -3.35
C LEU A 75 -13.97 3.16 -2.94
N PRO A 76 -14.92 2.25 -3.19
CA PRO A 76 -16.27 2.36 -2.66
C PRO A 76 -16.25 2.22 -1.13
N HIS A 77 -17.07 3.02 -0.45
CA HIS A 77 -17.18 2.93 1.00
C HIS A 77 -17.86 1.60 1.40
N PRO A 78 -17.25 0.78 2.27
CA PRO A 78 -17.76 -0.56 2.59
C PRO A 78 -19.14 -0.55 3.26
N GLU A 79 -19.45 0.51 4.02
CA GLU A 79 -20.70 0.64 4.77
C GLU A 79 -21.68 1.68 4.20
N ARG A 80 -21.29 2.42 3.14
CA ARG A 80 -22.07 3.55 2.60
C ARG A 80 -22.15 3.44 1.07
N PRO A 81 -23.15 2.69 0.54
CA PRO A 81 -23.28 2.48 -0.89
C PRO A 81 -23.40 3.79 -1.67
N GLY A 82 -22.56 3.97 -2.69
CA GLY A 82 -22.52 5.19 -3.51
C GLY A 82 -21.56 6.27 -3.01
N GLU A 83 -21.01 6.12 -1.80
CA GLU A 83 -19.95 6.98 -1.27
C GLU A 83 -18.57 6.34 -1.49
N LYS A 84 -17.53 7.18 -1.46
CA LYS A 84 -16.13 6.76 -1.54
C LYS A 84 -15.52 6.75 -0.13
N VAL A 85 -14.47 5.94 0.08
CA VAL A 85 -13.73 5.92 1.36
C VAL A 85 -13.11 7.29 1.65
N GLY A 86 -12.60 7.97 0.61
CA GLY A 86 -11.82 9.20 0.76
C GLY A 86 -10.39 8.91 1.24
N CYS A 87 -9.53 9.93 1.35
CA CYS A 87 -8.23 9.77 2.00
C CYS A 87 -8.31 10.22 3.46
N PRO A 88 -8.39 9.31 4.45
CA PRO A 88 -7.98 9.68 5.79
C PRO A 88 -6.46 9.78 5.76
N VAL A 89 -5.92 11.00 5.81
CA VAL A 89 -4.51 11.19 6.11
C VAL A 89 -4.31 10.63 7.53
N PHE A 90 -3.61 9.50 7.65
CA PHE A 90 -3.29 8.87 8.94
C PHE A 90 -2.39 9.77 9.78
#